data_AF-A0A969I2A7-F1
#
_entry.id   AF-A0A969I2A7-F1
#
_cell.length_a   1.000
_cell.length_b   1.000
_cell.length_c   1.000
_cell.angle_alpha   90.00
_cell.angle_beta   90.00
_cell.angle_gamma   90.00
#
_symmetry.space_group_name_H-M   'P 1'
#
loop_
_entity.id
_entity.type
_entity.pdbx_description
1 polymer ?
#
loop_
_entity_poly.entity_id
_entity_poly.type
_entity_poly.pdbx_seq_one_letter_code
_entity_poly.pdbx_strand_id
1 'polypeptide(L)'
;MQVRLTEAAFGIPLPNARVTFDVPTSGASASAANFTAFTNANGIASLELRANNTAGTYTVRAILSPTLSANFELINLPAFELSTLLPPLQSGFIGDLALTSSLEEQETATPDAAVEALDGEVSGAFADYLDLKGDTTVSLNDVRRQLREVEAETDLRPGFIYAFFRSPTPPPTAATWQFSDGDRQQIAAKPGPQPDDILELTLVTATGDTVRVSVPEARRDRVDWITRRLRRSVINRSRSHPAYLPPAQQLYDWLIAPLEADLDRLQVDNLAFVLDSGLRSLPIATLHDGEQFLVERYSLGLLPSIGLADLDYRPLGDASVLAMGADTFTNHEPLPAVPIEIEAIADRLWSGQSFLNETFTLANLKSARSEQPFRIVHLATHGEFKPGRPENSYIQFWDQHLTLDRLSELGLSKPQVDLLVLSACRTALGDPEAEMGFAGLAVAAGVKSALGSLWYVNDEGTLALMANFYHRLQQAPMAVVALQEAQVAMLRGEVYMEDGALVSPDGRWQLPSELVELGDRDFSHPYYWSSFTLVGSPW
;
A
#
# COMPACT_ATOMS: atom_id res chain seq x y z
N MET A 1 28.07 -15.47 -14.63
CA MET A 1 27.89 -16.86 -15.08
C MET A 1 27.80 -17.76 -13.84
N GLN A 2 26.85 -18.70 -13.80
CA GLN A 2 26.65 -19.58 -12.64
C GLN A 2 26.52 -21.02 -13.09
N VAL A 3 27.12 -21.95 -12.33
CA VAL A 3 26.79 -23.39 -12.40
C VAL A 3 26.17 -23.84 -11.10
N ARG A 4 25.17 -24.71 -11.20
CA ARG A 4 24.60 -25.38 -10.04
C ARG A 4 24.99 -26.86 -10.07
N LEU A 5 25.51 -27.32 -8.93
CA LEU A 5 25.81 -28.71 -8.68
C LEU A 5 24.75 -29.31 -7.75
N THR A 6 24.07 -30.33 -8.24
CA THR A 6 23.06 -31.07 -7.47
C THR A 6 23.26 -32.57 -7.58
N GLU A 7 22.81 -33.30 -6.55
CA GLU A 7 22.52 -34.72 -6.64
C GLU A 7 21.37 -34.96 -7.64
N ALA A 8 21.55 -35.76 -8.70
CA ALA A 8 20.55 -35.88 -9.77
C ALA A 8 19.27 -36.60 -9.35
N ALA A 9 19.34 -37.53 -8.39
CA ALA A 9 18.18 -38.31 -7.98
C ALA A 9 17.14 -37.46 -7.21
N PHE A 10 17.60 -36.43 -6.48
CA PHE A 10 16.75 -35.66 -5.56
C PHE A 10 16.89 -34.14 -5.68
N GLY A 11 17.76 -33.65 -6.58
CA GLY A 11 18.01 -32.22 -6.77
C GLY A 11 18.71 -31.53 -5.59
N ILE A 12 19.32 -32.31 -4.69
CA ILE A 12 19.92 -31.80 -3.45
C ILE A 12 21.18 -31.00 -3.80
N PRO A 13 21.30 -29.72 -3.40
CA PRO A 13 22.48 -28.93 -3.70
C PRO A 13 23.73 -29.39 -2.93
N LEU A 14 24.88 -29.37 -3.60
CA LEU A 14 26.16 -29.79 -3.02
C LEU A 14 27.07 -28.58 -2.74
N PRO A 15 27.25 -28.15 -1.47
CA PRO A 15 28.11 -27.03 -1.11
C PRO A 15 29.60 -27.38 -1.08
N ASN A 16 30.45 -26.34 -1.12
CA ASN A 16 31.91 -26.39 -1.02
C ASN A 16 32.62 -27.23 -2.10
N ALA A 17 31.96 -27.52 -3.21
CA ALA A 17 32.55 -28.20 -4.35
C ALA A 17 33.37 -27.21 -5.20
N ARG A 18 34.61 -27.59 -5.53
CA ARG A 18 35.53 -26.75 -6.29
C ARG A 18 35.25 -26.85 -7.79
N VAL A 19 34.77 -25.78 -8.40
CA VAL A 19 34.55 -25.69 -9.84
C VAL A 19 35.65 -24.84 -10.47
N THR A 20 36.31 -25.39 -11.48
CA THR A 20 37.31 -24.66 -12.28
C THR A 20 36.69 -24.21 -13.58
N PHE A 21 36.78 -22.94 -13.91
CA PHE A 21 36.30 -22.39 -15.17
C PHE A 21 37.47 -22.22 -16.13
N ASP A 22 37.45 -22.95 -17.24
CA ASP A 22 38.43 -22.84 -18.31
C ASP A 22 37.91 -21.87 -19.36
N VAL A 23 38.63 -20.76 -19.55
CA VAL A 23 38.27 -19.67 -20.47
C VAL A 23 39.35 -19.62 -21.56
N PRO A 24 38.99 -19.55 -22.86
CA PRO A 24 39.96 -19.52 -23.95
C PRO A 24 40.95 -18.36 -23.80
N THR A 25 42.24 -18.57 -24.06
CA THR A 25 43.28 -17.53 -23.88
C THR A 25 43.59 -16.75 -25.17
N SER A 26 42.93 -17.08 -26.28
CA SER A 26 43.08 -16.42 -27.58
C SER A 26 41.73 -16.36 -28.33
N GLY A 27 41.58 -15.38 -29.22
CA GLY A 27 40.32 -15.13 -29.93
C GLY A 27 39.28 -14.37 -29.09
N ALA A 28 37.99 -14.58 -29.38
CA ALA A 28 36.91 -14.15 -28.51
C ALA A 28 37.05 -14.85 -27.15
N SER A 29 37.02 -14.08 -26.07
CA SER A 29 37.27 -14.59 -24.72
C SER A 29 36.74 -13.60 -23.67
N ALA A 30 36.82 -13.98 -22.40
CA ALA A 30 36.56 -13.12 -21.25
C ALA A 30 37.79 -13.05 -20.32
N SER A 31 38.06 -11.84 -19.81
CA SER A 31 38.96 -11.68 -18.66
C SER A 31 38.22 -12.07 -17.39
N ALA A 32 38.83 -12.96 -16.59
CA ALA A 32 38.32 -13.37 -15.30
C ALA A 32 39.38 -13.10 -14.22
N ALA A 33 38.96 -12.53 -13.09
CA ALA A 33 39.66 -12.71 -11.83
C ALA A 33 39.12 -14.00 -11.20
N ASN A 34 40.01 -14.96 -10.91
CA ASN A 34 39.73 -16.26 -10.29
C ASN A 34 39.06 -17.30 -11.21
N PHE A 35 39.86 -18.19 -11.81
CA PHE A 35 39.40 -19.35 -12.60
C PHE A 35 38.79 -20.47 -11.75
N THR A 36 38.54 -20.24 -10.47
CA THR A 36 38.00 -21.26 -9.56
C THR A 36 37.05 -20.61 -8.58
N ALA A 37 35.87 -21.21 -8.42
CA ALA A 37 34.91 -20.86 -7.38
C ALA A 37 34.47 -22.12 -6.62
N PHE A 38 33.96 -21.92 -5.40
CA PHE A 38 33.36 -22.99 -4.61
C PHE A 38 31.84 -22.84 -4.63
N THR A 39 31.13 -23.97 -4.64
CA THR A 39 29.67 -23.94 -4.54
C THR A 39 29.22 -23.45 -3.16
N ASN A 40 28.20 -22.59 -3.10
CA ASN A 40 27.60 -22.14 -1.84
C ASN A 40 26.61 -23.18 -1.26
N ALA A 41 25.89 -22.84 -0.18
CA ALA A 41 24.88 -23.69 0.45
C ALA A 41 23.79 -24.21 -0.53
N ASN A 42 23.55 -23.48 -1.63
CA ASN A 42 22.58 -23.81 -2.67
C ASN A 42 23.23 -24.53 -3.87
N GLY A 43 24.46 -25.02 -3.73
CA GLY A 43 25.18 -25.76 -4.76
C GLY A 43 25.67 -24.89 -5.91
N ILE A 44 25.67 -23.56 -5.77
CA ILE A 44 25.98 -22.63 -6.88
C ILE A 44 27.42 -22.13 -6.78
N ALA A 45 28.19 -22.31 -7.85
CA ALA A 45 29.48 -21.66 -8.04
C ALA A 45 29.33 -20.55 -9.11
N SER A 46 29.78 -19.35 -8.78
CA SER A 46 29.61 -18.16 -9.62
C SER A 46 30.96 -17.64 -10.12
N LEU A 47 30.98 -17.18 -11.37
CA LEU A 47 32.10 -16.46 -11.96
C LEU A 47 31.61 -15.20 -12.68
N GLU A 48 32.24 -14.07 -12.35
CA GLU A 48 32.12 -12.84 -13.11
C GLU A 48 33.09 -12.85 -14.29
N LEU A 49 32.56 -12.56 -15.47
CA LEU A 49 33.31 -12.54 -16.72
C LEU A 49 33.16 -11.16 -17.35
N ARG A 50 34.26 -10.57 -17.79
CA ARG A 50 34.24 -9.39 -18.67
C ARG A 50 34.71 -9.79 -20.05
N ALA A 51 33.83 -9.72 -21.04
CA ALA A 51 34.15 -9.95 -22.44
C ALA A 51 35.36 -9.10 -22.88
N ASN A 52 36.22 -9.69 -23.71
CA ASN A 52 37.28 -8.96 -24.40
C ASN A 52 36.73 -8.28 -25.68
N ASN A 53 37.57 -7.49 -26.34
CA ASN A 53 37.18 -6.73 -27.53
C ASN A 53 37.24 -7.53 -28.84
N THR A 54 37.47 -8.84 -28.79
CA THR A 54 37.53 -9.69 -29.98
C THR A 54 36.16 -10.31 -30.21
N ALA A 55 35.50 -9.92 -31.29
CA ALA A 55 34.20 -10.48 -31.66
C ALA A 55 34.31 -11.95 -32.07
N GLY A 56 33.28 -12.74 -31.76
CA GLY A 56 33.22 -14.16 -32.10
C GLY A 56 32.66 -15.01 -30.97
N THR A 57 32.42 -16.29 -31.27
CA THR A 57 31.95 -17.27 -30.29
C THR A 57 33.12 -17.92 -29.56
N TYR A 58 32.91 -18.25 -28.30
CA TYR A 58 33.87 -18.95 -27.45
C TYR A 58 33.16 -19.77 -26.41
N THR A 59 33.80 -20.84 -25.94
CA THR A 59 33.23 -21.74 -24.95
C THR A 59 33.98 -21.57 -23.64
N VAL A 60 33.26 -21.25 -22.57
CA VAL A 60 33.79 -21.35 -21.20
C VAL A 60 33.35 -22.68 -20.62
N ARG A 61 34.31 -23.46 -20.12
CA ARG A 61 34.03 -24.80 -19.58
C ARG A 61 34.13 -24.79 -18.06
N ALA A 62 33.03 -25.05 -17.38
CA ALA A 62 33.02 -25.30 -15.95
C ALA A 62 33.33 -26.78 -15.69
N ILE A 63 34.42 -27.05 -15.00
CA ILE A 63 34.99 -28.38 -14.79
C ILE A 63 34.98 -28.66 -13.29
N LEU A 64 34.18 -29.66 -12.88
CA LEU A 64 34.27 -30.24 -11.55
C LEU A 64 35.24 -31.43 -11.55
N SER A 65 35.17 -32.25 -12.61
CA SER A 65 36.10 -33.35 -12.88
C SER A 65 36.24 -33.54 -14.40
N PRO A 66 37.22 -34.33 -14.89
CA PRO A 66 37.40 -34.57 -16.33
C PRO A 66 36.15 -35.15 -17.02
N THR A 67 35.29 -35.85 -16.28
CA THR A 67 34.05 -36.47 -16.77
C THR A 67 32.79 -35.69 -16.43
N LEU A 68 32.87 -34.66 -15.57
CA LEU A 68 31.74 -33.84 -15.16
C LEU A 68 32.05 -32.35 -15.40
N SER A 69 31.55 -31.85 -16.52
CA SER A 69 31.73 -30.47 -16.95
C SER A 69 30.50 -29.92 -17.65
N ALA A 70 30.29 -28.61 -17.56
CA ALA A 70 29.28 -27.88 -18.33
C ALA A 70 29.96 -26.85 -19.24
N ASN A 71 29.39 -26.66 -20.42
CA ASN A 71 29.87 -25.69 -21.39
C ASN A 71 28.93 -24.48 -21.41
N PHE A 72 29.52 -23.29 -21.47
CA PHE A 72 28.84 -22.04 -21.74
C PHE A 72 29.30 -21.57 -23.10
N GLU A 73 28.42 -21.60 -24.08
CA GLU A 73 28.67 -20.97 -25.37
C GLU A 73 28.35 -19.48 -25.23
N LEU A 74 29.38 -18.66 -25.40
CA LEU A 74 29.31 -17.21 -25.28
C LEU A 74 29.69 -16.58 -26.61
N ILE A 75 29.18 -15.39 -26.86
CA ILE A 75 29.53 -14.58 -28.03
C ILE A 75 29.94 -13.20 -27.57
N ASN A 76 31.13 -12.76 -28.00
CA ASN A 76 31.46 -11.34 -27.95
C ASN A 76 30.89 -10.74 -29.22
N LEU A 77 29.85 -9.92 -29.06
CA LEU A 77 29.24 -9.24 -30.19
C LEU A 77 30.20 -8.12 -30.68
N PRO A 78 30.35 -7.94 -32.01
CA PRO A 78 30.97 -6.73 -32.52
C PRO A 78 30.15 -5.52 -32.05
N ALA A 79 30.80 -4.37 -31.85
CA ALA A 79 30.11 -3.15 -31.47
C ALA A 79 29.05 -2.80 -32.54
N PHE A 80 27.78 -3.06 -32.21
CA PHE A 80 26.51 -2.82 -32.92
C PHE A 80 26.36 -3.38 -34.36
N GLU A 81 25.48 -4.37 -34.55
CA GLU A 81 24.06 -4.18 -34.95
C GLU A 81 23.23 -5.44 -34.58
N LEU A 82 21.96 -5.24 -34.23
CA LEU A 82 21.01 -6.25 -33.72
C LEU A 82 20.76 -7.40 -34.72
N SER A 83 20.85 -8.65 -34.24
CA SER A 83 19.98 -9.76 -34.70
C SER A 83 20.04 -10.96 -33.77
N THR A 84 18.85 -11.43 -33.37
CA THR A 84 18.56 -12.54 -32.47
C THR A 84 18.69 -13.90 -33.17
N LEU A 85 19.54 -14.80 -32.66
CA LEU A 85 19.43 -16.24 -32.89
C LEU A 85 19.93 -17.01 -31.64
N LEU A 86 18.99 -17.63 -30.89
CA LEU A 86 19.28 -18.57 -29.80
C LEU A 86 19.41 -20.00 -30.37
N PRO A 87 20.50 -20.75 -30.11
CA PRO A 87 20.57 -22.19 -30.35
C PRO A 87 20.17 -23.01 -29.10
N PRO A 88 19.90 -24.32 -29.23
CA PRO A 88 19.18 -25.10 -28.21
C PRO A 88 20.03 -25.55 -27.02
N LEU A 89 19.36 -25.76 -25.89
CA LEU A 89 19.87 -26.35 -24.65
C LEU A 89 20.52 -27.72 -24.89
N GLN A 90 21.72 -27.95 -24.36
CA GLN A 90 22.32 -29.28 -24.24
C GLN A 90 22.63 -29.62 -22.78
N SER A 91 22.16 -30.79 -22.32
CA SER A 91 22.50 -31.40 -21.04
C SER A 91 23.35 -32.66 -21.28
N GLY A 92 24.45 -32.82 -20.54
CA GLY A 92 25.22 -34.07 -20.48
C GLY A 92 24.93 -34.86 -19.20
N PHE A 93 24.89 -36.19 -19.28
CA PHE A 93 24.60 -37.11 -18.17
C PHE A 93 25.75 -38.11 -17.93
N ILE A 94 26.16 -38.30 -16.67
CA ILE A 94 26.90 -39.49 -16.20
C ILE A 94 26.48 -39.83 -14.76
N GLY A 95 25.83 -40.98 -14.56
CA GLY A 95 25.42 -41.47 -13.22
C GLY A 95 24.33 -40.61 -12.54
N ASP A 96 24.36 -40.55 -11.21
CA ASP A 96 23.35 -39.86 -10.36
C ASP A 96 23.66 -38.36 -10.13
N LEU A 97 24.33 -37.64 -11.05
CA LEU A 97 24.62 -36.19 -10.91
C LEU A 97 24.29 -35.40 -12.18
N ALA A 98 23.74 -34.18 -12.03
CA ALA A 98 23.32 -33.30 -13.14
C ALA A 98 23.86 -31.87 -12.97
N LEU A 99 24.31 -31.26 -14.08
CA LEU A 99 24.76 -29.86 -14.16
C LEU A 99 23.97 -29.12 -15.24
N THR A 100 23.48 -27.92 -14.93
CA THR A 100 22.73 -27.05 -15.85
C THR A 100 23.33 -25.63 -15.89
N SER A 101 23.19 -24.94 -17.03
CA SER A 101 23.68 -23.57 -17.26
C SER A 101 22.53 -22.63 -17.68
N SER A 102 22.61 -21.34 -17.30
CA SER A 102 21.70 -20.27 -17.73
C SER A 102 22.43 -18.92 -17.91
N LEU A 103 21.85 -18.04 -18.74
CA LEU A 103 22.25 -16.64 -18.98
C LEU A 103 21.00 -15.76 -18.86
N GLU A 104 21.09 -14.67 -18.11
CA GLU A 104 20.01 -13.69 -17.93
C GLU A 104 20.56 -12.30 -18.27
N GLU A 105 19.85 -11.56 -19.13
CA GLU A 105 20.20 -10.19 -19.54
C GLU A 105 19.13 -9.25 -18.93
N GLN A 106 19.54 -8.36 -18.03
CA GLN A 106 18.63 -7.46 -17.33
C GLN A 106 18.86 -6.03 -17.85
N GLU A 107 18.01 -5.58 -18.77
CA GLU A 107 17.92 -4.16 -19.13
C GLU A 107 17.32 -3.42 -17.94
N THR A 108 18.12 -2.59 -17.25
CA THR A 108 17.65 -1.88 -16.05
C THR A 108 16.84 -0.67 -16.47
N ALA A 109 15.51 -0.76 -16.36
CA ALA A 109 14.61 0.39 -16.49
C ALA A 109 15.06 1.52 -15.53
N THR A 110 14.88 2.79 -15.93
CA THR A 110 15.14 3.93 -15.04
C THR A 110 14.26 3.83 -13.78
N PRO A 111 14.67 4.40 -12.63
CA PRO A 111 13.84 4.40 -11.42
C PRO A 111 12.43 4.92 -11.67
N ASP A 112 12.28 5.96 -12.50
CA ASP A 112 10.98 6.52 -12.87
C ASP A 112 10.13 5.52 -13.67
N ALA A 113 10.70 4.89 -14.72
CA ALA A 113 9.98 3.89 -15.51
C ALA A 113 9.59 2.65 -14.68
N ALA A 114 10.39 2.30 -13.66
CA ALA A 114 10.07 1.22 -12.74
C ALA A 114 8.86 1.54 -11.83
N VAL A 115 8.68 2.81 -11.45
CA VAL A 115 7.50 3.27 -10.70
C VAL A 115 6.27 3.31 -11.59
N GLU A 116 6.38 3.86 -12.81
CA GLU A 116 5.25 3.88 -13.77
C GLU A 116 4.73 2.47 -14.07
N ALA A 117 5.64 1.51 -14.26
CA ALA A 117 5.28 0.11 -14.46
C ALA A 117 4.64 -0.53 -13.22
N LEU A 118 5.17 -0.23 -12.02
CA LEU A 118 4.61 -0.72 -10.75
C LEU A 118 3.20 -0.16 -10.52
N ASP A 119 3.01 1.15 -10.72
CA ASP A 119 1.72 1.79 -10.51
C ASP A 119 0.66 1.29 -11.52
N GLY A 120 1.07 1.07 -12.78
CA GLY A 120 0.19 0.46 -13.79
C GLY A 120 -0.25 -0.97 -13.41
N GLU A 121 0.65 -1.78 -12.84
CA GLU A 121 0.28 -3.11 -12.33
C GLU A 121 -0.75 -3.03 -11.19
N VAL A 122 -0.50 -2.15 -10.23
CA VAL A 122 -1.38 -1.99 -9.06
C VAL A 122 -2.74 -1.43 -9.49
N SER A 123 -2.75 -0.44 -10.37
CA SER A 123 -3.97 0.13 -10.94
C SER A 123 -4.79 -0.92 -11.68
N GLY A 124 -4.14 -1.77 -12.48
CA GLY A 124 -4.78 -2.90 -13.15
C GLY A 124 -5.43 -3.89 -12.17
N ALA A 125 -4.73 -4.24 -11.09
CA ALA A 125 -5.27 -5.13 -10.06
C ALA A 125 -6.52 -4.57 -9.36
N PHE A 126 -6.56 -3.27 -9.08
CA PHE A 126 -7.75 -2.61 -8.54
C PHE A 126 -8.87 -2.51 -9.56
N ALA A 127 -8.54 -2.22 -10.83
CA ALA A 127 -9.52 -2.20 -11.91
C ALA A 127 -10.18 -3.56 -12.09
N ASP A 128 -9.41 -4.65 -12.06
CA ASP A 128 -9.94 -6.02 -12.13
C ASP A 128 -10.82 -6.37 -10.92
N TYR A 129 -10.39 -5.99 -9.70
CA TYR A 129 -11.15 -6.26 -8.48
C TYR A 129 -12.49 -5.50 -8.42
N LEU A 130 -12.53 -4.27 -8.95
CA LEU A 130 -13.69 -3.38 -8.92
C LEU A 130 -14.49 -3.35 -10.25
N ASP A 131 -14.12 -4.15 -11.25
CA ASP A 131 -14.68 -4.16 -12.62
C ASP A 131 -14.68 -2.77 -13.29
N LEU A 132 -13.56 -2.05 -13.16
CA LEU A 132 -13.40 -0.71 -13.73
C LEU A 132 -12.91 -0.78 -15.18
N LYS A 133 -13.31 0.22 -15.97
CA LYS A 133 -12.91 0.38 -17.38
C LYS A 133 -12.22 1.73 -17.56
N GLY A 134 -11.01 1.73 -18.09
CA GLY A 134 -10.28 2.97 -18.37
C GLY A 134 -8.80 2.73 -18.58
N ASP A 135 -8.14 3.75 -19.12
CA ASP A 135 -6.69 3.84 -19.09
C ASP A 135 -6.26 4.29 -17.69
N THR A 136 -5.31 3.57 -17.10
CA THR A 136 -4.77 3.83 -15.76
C THR A 136 -3.27 4.14 -15.82
N THR A 137 -2.76 4.42 -17.02
CA THR A 137 -1.35 4.77 -17.20
C THR A 137 -1.00 6.08 -16.52
N VAL A 138 0.15 6.07 -15.84
CA VAL A 138 0.69 7.22 -15.10
C VAL A 138 1.95 7.70 -15.79
N SER A 139 2.10 9.02 -15.94
CA SER A 139 3.39 9.63 -16.23
C SER A 139 3.92 10.32 -14.99
N LEU A 140 5.12 9.93 -14.53
CA LEU A 140 5.73 10.57 -13.37
C LEU A 140 6.06 12.05 -13.58
N ASN A 141 6.24 12.48 -14.82
CA ASN A 141 6.41 13.89 -15.13
C ASN A 141 5.14 14.70 -14.83
N ASP A 142 3.97 14.13 -15.12
CA ASP A 142 2.67 14.74 -14.79
C ASP A 142 2.42 14.71 -13.29
N VAL A 143 2.71 13.60 -12.62
CA VAL A 143 2.62 13.49 -11.16
C VAL A 143 3.47 14.56 -10.48
N ARG A 144 4.75 14.68 -10.85
CA ARG A 144 5.64 15.71 -10.28
C ARG A 144 5.15 17.13 -10.58
N ARG A 145 4.48 17.37 -11.70
CA ARG A 145 3.86 18.67 -12.01
C ARG A 145 2.72 18.97 -11.05
N GLN A 146 1.81 18.03 -10.84
CA GLN A 146 0.69 18.19 -9.89
C GLN A 146 1.20 18.39 -8.46
N LEU A 147 2.23 17.66 -8.02
CA LEU A 147 2.83 17.86 -6.69
C LEU A 147 3.36 19.28 -6.50
N ARG A 148 4.00 19.88 -7.52
CA ARG A 148 4.46 21.28 -7.47
C ARG A 148 3.30 22.28 -7.41
N GLU A 149 2.17 21.95 -8.02
CA GLU A 149 0.96 22.78 -7.94
C GLU A 149 0.38 22.73 -6.51
N VAL A 150 0.32 21.54 -5.90
CA VAL A 150 -0.07 21.38 -4.49
C VAL A 150 0.87 22.16 -3.55
N GLU A 151 2.19 22.07 -3.75
CA GLU A 151 3.19 22.84 -2.99
C GLU A 151 2.93 24.35 -3.07
N ALA A 152 2.61 24.85 -4.28
CA ALA A 152 2.39 26.28 -4.50
C ALA A 152 1.08 26.80 -3.87
N GLU A 153 0.06 25.95 -3.78
CA GLU A 153 -1.27 26.32 -3.26
C GLU A 153 -1.39 26.12 -1.75
N THR A 154 -0.62 25.19 -1.16
CA THR A 154 -0.79 24.77 0.24
C THR A 154 0.41 25.06 1.15
N ASP A 155 1.57 25.44 0.58
CA ASP A 155 2.88 25.52 1.25
C ASP A 155 3.37 24.19 1.86
N LEU A 156 2.68 23.08 1.62
CA LEU A 156 3.05 21.74 2.10
C LEU A 156 3.77 20.96 1.01
N ARG A 157 4.81 20.21 1.39
CA ARG A 157 5.57 19.38 0.43
C ARG A 157 5.12 17.92 0.46
N PRO A 158 4.39 17.43 -0.56
CA PRO A 158 3.94 16.06 -0.64
C PRO A 158 5.00 15.11 -1.19
N GLY A 159 5.01 13.89 -0.67
CA GLY A 159 5.80 12.76 -1.16
C GLY A 159 4.99 11.48 -1.20
N PHE A 160 5.20 10.69 -2.26
CA PHE A 160 4.66 9.35 -2.38
C PHE A 160 5.68 8.32 -1.92
N ILE A 161 5.26 7.38 -1.07
CA ILE A 161 6.06 6.21 -0.70
C ILE A 161 5.38 4.96 -1.22
N TYR A 162 6.02 4.28 -2.16
CA TYR A 162 5.69 2.93 -2.57
C TYR A 162 6.41 1.95 -1.65
N ALA A 163 5.68 1.04 -1.02
CA ALA A 163 6.26 -0.04 -0.20
C ALA A 163 5.77 -1.40 -0.73
N PHE A 164 6.63 -2.06 -1.51
CA PHE A 164 6.28 -3.28 -2.23
C PHE A 164 7.30 -4.39 -2.01
N PHE A 165 6.83 -5.63 -1.95
CA PHE A 165 7.73 -6.75 -1.87
C PHE A 165 8.16 -7.21 -3.26
N ARG A 166 9.46 -7.48 -3.41
CA ARG A 166 10.02 -8.08 -4.62
C ARG A 166 10.73 -9.37 -4.27
N SER A 167 10.60 -10.36 -5.15
CA SER A 167 11.32 -11.61 -4.99
C SER A 167 12.84 -11.35 -5.11
N PRO A 168 13.65 -11.74 -4.12
CA PRO A 168 15.11 -11.60 -4.19
C PRO A 168 15.72 -12.55 -5.23
N THR A 169 14.95 -13.56 -5.64
CA THR A 169 15.30 -14.53 -6.67
C THR A 169 14.34 -14.33 -7.85
N PRO A 170 14.81 -14.23 -9.10
CA PRO A 170 13.91 -14.17 -10.24
C PRO A 170 12.96 -15.38 -10.21
N PRO A 171 11.68 -15.19 -10.58
CA PRO A 171 10.72 -16.28 -10.61
C PRO A 171 11.32 -17.42 -11.44
N PRO A 172 11.15 -18.69 -11.03
CA PRO A 172 11.60 -19.79 -11.88
C PRO A 172 10.97 -19.60 -13.26
N THR A 173 11.78 -19.58 -14.31
CA THR A 173 11.38 -19.47 -15.71
C THR A 173 10.62 -20.72 -16.21
N ALA A 174 9.79 -21.31 -15.35
CA ALA A 174 8.85 -22.35 -15.71
C ALA A 174 7.71 -21.69 -16.50
N ALA A 175 7.93 -21.54 -17.80
CA ALA A 175 6.88 -21.30 -18.78
C ALA A 175 5.73 -22.29 -18.52
N THR A 176 4.61 -21.81 -18.02
CA THR A 176 3.39 -22.61 -17.86
C THR A 176 2.65 -22.50 -19.19
N TRP A 177 2.47 -23.61 -19.89
CA TRP A 177 1.79 -23.60 -21.18
C TRP A 177 0.30 -23.83 -20.96
N GLN A 178 -0.55 -22.89 -21.42
CA GLN A 178 -1.97 -23.19 -21.61
C GLN A 178 -2.18 -23.77 -23.01
N PHE A 179 -3.01 -24.80 -23.08
CA PHE A 179 -3.43 -25.43 -24.32
C PHE A 179 -4.93 -25.17 -24.50
N SER A 180 -5.30 -24.38 -25.50
CA SER A 180 -6.68 -24.20 -25.94
C SER A 180 -6.75 -24.34 -27.45
N ASP A 181 -7.57 -25.26 -27.95
CA ASP A 181 -7.93 -25.43 -29.37
C ASP A 181 -6.78 -25.27 -30.38
N GLY A 182 -5.66 -25.95 -30.14
CA GLY A 182 -4.54 -26.03 -31.08
C GLY A 182 -3.49 -24.91 -30.98
N ASP A 183 -3.74 -23.86 -30.20
CA ASP A 183 -2.76 -22.80 -29.95
C ASP A 183 -2.00 -23.03 -28.64
N ARG A 184 -0.68 -22.78 -28.70
CA ARG A 184 0.22 -22.79 -27.54
C ARG A 184 0.45 -21.36 -27.10
N GLN A 185 -0.05 -20.98 -25.92
CA GLN A 185 0.35 -19.75 -25.26
C GLN A 185 1.25 -20.04 -24.06
N GLN A 186 2.40 -19.38 -24.04
CA GLN A 186 3.26 -19.31 -22.87
C GLN A 186 2.62 -18.36 -21.87
N ILE A 187 2.19 -18.89 -20.73
CA ILE A 187 1.82 -18.09 -19.57
C ILE A 187 3.05 -18.10 -18.66
N ALA A 188 3.66 -16.93 -18.47
CA ALA A 188 4.50 -16.78 -17.29
C ALA A 188 3.57 -16.75 -16.09
N ALA A 189 3.47 -17.85 -15.33
CA ALA A 189 2.88 -17.76 -14.00
C ALA A 189 3.78 -16.81 -13.20
N LYS A 190 3.33 -15.57 -12.98
CA LYS A 190 3.94 -14.70 -11.98
C LYS A 190 3.74 -15.45 -10.65
N PRO A 191 4.79 -15.96 -10.00
CA PRO A 191 4.60 -16.64 -8.74
C PRO A 191 3.89 -15.67 -7.80
N GLY A 192 2.88 -16.16 -7.09
CA GLY A 192 2.22 -15.36 -6.06
C GLY A 192 3.22 -14.93 -4.98
N PRO A 193 2.80 -14.04 -4.07
CA PRO A 193 3.63 -13.55 -2.97
C PRO A 193 4.42 -14.67 -2.28
N GLN A 194 5.75 -14.53 -2.20
CA GLN A 194 6.61 -15.51 -1.54
C GLN A 194 6.99 -15.02 -0.14
N PRO A 195 7.08 -15.93 0.86
CA PRO A 195 7.49 -15.58 2.22
C PRO A 195 8.85 -14.85 2.32
N ASP A 196 9.76 -15.12 1.38
CA ASP A 196 11.10 -14.56 1.31
C ASP A 196 11.23 -13.33 0.40
N ASP A 197 10.13 -12.84 -0.19
CA ASP A 197 10.15 -11.56 -0.88
C ASP A 197 10.63 -10.45 0.07
N ILE A 198 11.46 -9.54 -0.43
CA ILE A 198 12.06 -8.45 0.36
C ILE A 198 11.34 -7.15 0.10
N LEU A 199 11.20 -6.33 1.14
CA LEU A 199 10.61 -5.00 1.03
C LEU A 199 11.51 -4.07 0.20
N GLU A 200 10.88 -3.35 -0.71
CA GLU A 200 11.46 -2.28 -1.49
C GLU A 200 10.62 -1.02 -1.32
N LEU A 201 11.32 0.06 -0.99
CA LEU A 201 10.76 1.40 -0.83
C LEU A 201 11.11 2.24 -2.05
N THR A 202 10.15 3.00 -2.54
CA THR A 202 10.41 4.05 -3.54
C THR A 202 9.74 5.35 -3.11
N LEU A 203 10.54 6.42 -3.01
CA LEU A 203 10.10 7.77 -2.69
C LEU A 203 10.08 8.61 -3.97
N VAL A 204 8.91 9.18 -4.26
CA VAL A 204 8.69 10.13 -5.35
C VAL A 204 8.21 11.44 -4.75
N THR A 205 8.86 12.56 -5.06
CA THR A 205 8.46 13.89 -4.63
C THR A 205 8.40 14.85 -5.81
N ALA A 206 7.93 16.08 -5.59
CA ALA A 206 7.79 17.10 -6.61
C ALA A 206 9.12 17.46 -7.32
N THR A 207 10.25 17.28 -6.64
CA THR A 207 11.60 17.65 -7.11
C THR A 207 12.65 16.60 -6.73
N GLY A 208 13.75 16.55 -7.50
CA GLY A 208 14.83 15.58 -7.27
C GLY A 208 14.58 14.22 -7.92
N ASP A 209 15.56 13.34 -7.73
CA ASP A 209 15.54 11.99 -8.30
C ASP A 209 14.65 11.07 -7.48
N THR A 210 14.01 10.09 -8.14
CA THR A 210 13.30 9.01 -7.46
C THR A 210 14.28 8.19 -6.62
N VAL A 211 14.03 8.13 -5.31
CA VAL A 211 14.88 7.38 -4.37
C VAL A 211 14.31 5.98 -4.22
N ARG A 212 15.15 4.95 -4.41
CA ARG A 212 14.76 3.55 -4.27
C ARG A 212 15.68 2.86 -3.27
N VAL A 213 15.10 2.22 -2.27
CA VAL A 213 15.83 1.55 -1.19
C VAL A 213 15.31 0.14 -1.03
N SER A 214 16.22 -0.84 -1.03
CA SER A 214 15.89 -2.22 -0.66
C SER A 214 16.16 -2.43 0.82
N VAL A 215 15.28 -3.16 1.51
CA VAL A 215 15.39 -3.48 2.94
C VAL A 215 15.44 -5.00 3.10
N PRO A 216 16.62 -5.64 2.88
CA PRO A 216 16.73 -7.10 2.79
C PRO A 216 16.30 -7.86 4.05
N GLU A 217 16.39 -7.24 5.22
CA GLU A 217 15.95 -7.79 6.50
C GLU A 217 14.42 -7.83 6.66
N ALA A 218 13.70 -6.98 5.92
CA ALA A 218 12.25 -6.85 5.94
C ALA A 218 11.62 -7.80 4.92
N ARG A 219 11.73 -9.10 5.19
CA ARG A 219 11.05 -10.14 4.41
C ARG A 219 9.54 -10.11 4.63
N ARG A 220 8.76 -10.49 3.61
CA ARG A 220 7.30 -10.53 3.65
C ARG A 220 6.76 -11.28 4.86
N ASP A 221 7.26 -12.49 5.13
CA ASP A 221 6.80 -13.29 6.28
C ASP A 221 6.98 -12.59 7.63
N ARG A 222 8.08 -11.87 7.80
CA ARG A 222 8.38 -11.09 9.01
C ARG A 222 7.55 -9.83 9.08
N VAL A 223 7.45 -9.08 7.99
CA VAL A 223 6.67 -7.85 7.94
C VAL A 223 5.20 -8.14 8.21
N ASP A 224 4.61 -9.16 7.56
CA ASP A 224 3.24 -9.60 7.80
C ASP A 224 3.00 -10.01 9.26
N TRP A 225 3.99 -10.64 9.88
CA TRP A 225 3.92 -11.02 11.30
C TRP A 225 3.94 -9.80 12.22
N ILE A 226 4.84 -8.84 11.98
CA ILE A 226 4.95 -7.61 12.77
C ILE A 226 3.70 -6.73 12.58
N THR A 227 3.21 -6.56 11.35
CA THR A 227 1.97 -5.82 11.04
C THR A 227 0.77 -6.37 11.80
N ARG A 228 0.56 -7.70 11.77
CA ARG A 228 -0.51 -8.34 12.55
C ARG A 228 -0.32 -8.20 14.06
N ARG A 229 0.93 -8.16 14.54
CA ARG A 229 1.24 -7.91 15.96
C ARG A 229 0.92 -6.47 16.34
N LEU A 230 1.29 -5.49 15.51
CA LEU A 230 0.97 -4.08 15.73
C LEU A 230 -0.54 -3.87 15.80
N ARG A 231 -1.29 -4.30 14.78
CA ARG A 231 -2.75 -4.17 14.77
C ARG A 231 -3.41 -4.77 16.02
N ARG A 232 -3.06 -6.00 16.40
CA ARG A 232 -3.61 -6.66 17.60
C ARG A 232 -3.28 -5.92 18.89
N SER A 233 -2.08 -5.35 18.99
CA SER A 233 -1.64 -4.63 20.19
C SER A 233 -2.22 -3.22 20.28
N VAL A 234 -2.46 -2.53 19.15
CA VAL A 234 -3.18 -1.26 19.11
C VAL A 234 -4.66 -1.45 19.47
N ILE A 235 -5.30 -2.51 18.98
CA ILE A 235 -6.70 -2.83 19.29
C ILE A 235 -6.88 -3.24 20.76
N ASN A 236 -5.84 -3.83 21.36
CA ASN A 236 -5.85 -4.15 22.78
C ASN A 236 -5.57 -2.89 23.62
N ARG A 237 -6.64 -2.29 24.17
CA ARG A 237 -6.64 -1.04 24.95
C ARG A 237 -5.94 -1.10 26.32
N SER A 238 -5.12 -2.12 26.58
CA SER A 238 -4.42 -2.28 27.86
C SER A 238 -3.35 -1.21 28.05
N ARG A 239 -3.57 -0.30 29.01
CA ARG A 239 -2.65 0.80 29.32
C ARG A 239 -1.42 0.38 30.12
N SER A 240 -1.45 -0.79 30.75
CA SER A 240 -0.42 -1.21 31.71
C SER A 240 0.92 -1.59 31.07
N HIS A 241 0.96 -1.76 29.75
CA HIS A 241 2.18 -1.99 28.98
C HIS A 241 1.91 -1.66 27.50
N PRO A 242 2.56 -0.64 26.89
CA PRO A 242 2.31 -0.24 25.52
C PRO A 242 2.90 -1.26 24.54
N ALA A 243 2.26 -2.43 24.45
CA ALA A 243 2.72 -3.58 23.67
C ALA A 243 2.76 -3.30 22.15
N TYR A 244 2.16 -2.20 21.72
CA TYR A 244 2.21 -1.68 20.35
C TYR A 244 3.51 -0.98 20.01
N LEU A 245 4.30 -0.47 20.98
CA LEU A 245 5.51 0.28 20.67
C LEU A 245 6.60 -0.56 19.98
N PRO A 246 6.98 -1.76 20.47
CA PRO A 246 8.01 -2.56 19.79
C PRO A 246 7.69 -2.91 18.33
N PRO A 247 6.48 -3.39 17.96
CA PRO A 247 6.17 -3.61 16.55
C PRO A 247 6.01 -2.31 15.75
N ALA A 248 5.57 -1.19 16.36
CA ALA A 248 5.51 0.12 15.70
C ALA A 248 6.91 0.63 15.32
N GLN A 249 7.87 0.51 16.24
CA GLN A 249 9.28 0.88 16.02
C GLN A 249 9.91 0.01 14.94
N GLN A 250 9.71 -1.30 15.01
CA GLN A 250 10.27 -2.19 13.99
C GLN A 250 9.76 -1.89 12.58
N LEU A 251 8.48 -1.53 12.43
CA LEU A 251 7.91 -1.14 11.15
C LEU A 251 8.38 0.25 10.71
N TYR A 252 8.59 1.17 11.64
CA TYR A 252 9.21 2.46 11.36
C TYR A 252 10.63 2.28 10.79
N ASP A 253 11.45 1.44 11.43
CA ASP A 253 12.81 1.11 11.00
C ASP A 253 12.86 0.54 9.57
N TRP A 254 11.81 -0.19 9.16
CA TRP A 254 11.73 -0.79 7.83
C TRP A 254 11.09 0.10 6.77
N LEU A 255 10.13 0.94 7.14
CA LEU A 255 9.29 1.68 6.18
C LEU A 255 9.68 3.16 6.04
N ILE A 256 10.23 3.77 7.09
CA ILE A 256 10.45 5.22 7.18
C ILE A 256 11.93 5.55 7.38
N ALA A 257 12.59 4.93 8.36
CA ALA A 257 13.99 5.22 8.70
C ALA A 257 14.94 5.19 7.47
N PRO A 258 14.82 4.27 6.49
CA PRO A 258 15.69 4.26 5.32
C PRO A 258 15.51 5.47 4.38
N LEU A 259 14.42 6.23 4.53
CA LEU A 259 14.07 7.39 3.70
C LEU A 259 14.23 8.72 4.43
N GLU A 260 14.42 8.72 5.76
CA GLU A 260 14.43 9.94 6.60
C GLU A 260 15.35 11.04 6.10
N ALA A 261 16.60 10.69 5.74
CA ALA A 261 17.57 11.67 5.28
C ALA A 261 17.10 12.40 4.02
N ASP A 262 16.38 11.71 3.14
CA ASP A 262 15.78 12.30 1.94
C ASP A 262 14.52 13.09 2.27
N LEU A 263 13.66 12.58 3.15
CA LEU A 263 12.46 13.28 3.64
C LEU A 263 12.82 14.62 4.31
N ASP A 264 13.82 14.64 5.18
CA ASP A 264 14.28 15.85 5.87
C ASP A 264 14.96 16.82 4.90
N ARG A 265 15.81 16.31 3.99
CA ARG A 265 16.50 17.12 2.97
C ARG A 265 15.51 17.79 2.01
N LEU A 266 14.45 17.08 1.64
CA LEU A 266 13.39 17.58 0.76
C LEU A 266 12.30 18.32 1.54
N GLN A 267 12.37 18.32 2.88
CA GLN A 267 11.44 18.98 3.79
C GLN A 267 9.99 18.57 3.53
N VAL A 268 9.76 17.25 3.42
CA VAL A 268 8.43 16.67 3.16
C VAL A 268 7.54 16.84 4.39
N ASP A 269 6.28 17.25 4.20
CA ASP A 269 5.28 17.47 5.27
C ASP A 269 4.07 16.53 5.14
N ASN A 270 3.81 16.04 3.92
CA ASN A 270 2.71 15.14 3.60
C ASN A 270 3.23 13.86 2.96
N LEU A 271 2.81 12.71 3.47
CA LEU A 271 3.16 11.39 2.95
C LEU A 271 1.92 10.63 2.51
N ALA A 272 1.92 10.23 1.25
CA ALA A 272 0.88 9.40 0.68
C ALA A 272 1.46 8.04 0.29
N PHE A 273 0.89 6.97 0.84
CA PHE A 273 1.44 5.62 0.72
C PHE A 273 0.72 4.82 -0.35
N VAL A 274 1.47 4.16 -1.22
CA VAL A 274 0.98 3.09 -2.09
C VAL A 274 1.55 1.78 -1.54
N LEU A 275 0.68 0.94 -0.99
CA LEU A 275 1.09 -0.22 -0.19
C LEU A 275 0.72 -1.53 -0.88
N ASP A 276 1.63 -2.50 -0.82
CA ASP A 276 1.35 -3.88 -1.21
C ASP A 276 0.36 -4.55 -0.25
N SER A 277 -0.21 -5.67 -0.71
CA SER A 277 -0.96 -6.63 0.08
C SER A 277 -0.29 -6.94 1.42
N GLY A 278 -1.09 -6.97 2.49
CA GLY A 278 -0.64 -7.14 3.88
C GLY A 278 -0.38 -5.80 4.59
N LEU A 279 0.02 -4.76 3.85
CA LEU A 279 0.35 -3.44 4.41
C LEU A 279 -0.80 -2.43 4.32
N ARG A 280 -1.78 -2.62 3.44
CA ARG A 280 -2.84 -1.62 3.15
C ARG A 280 -3.74 -1.25 4.32
N SER A 281 -3.91 -2.12 5.30
CA SER A 281 -4.68 -1.79 6.53
C SER A 281 -3.77 -1.49 7.74
N LEU A 282 -2.48 -1.22 7.51
CA LEU A 282 -1.52 -0.86 8.56
C LEU A 282 -1.94 0.50 9.16
N PRO A 283 -2.05 0.64 10.50
CA PRO A 283 -2.22 1.95 11.12
C PRO A 283 -0.93 2.76 11.04
N ILE A 284 -0.64 3.31 9.86
CA ILE A 284 0.66 3.92 9.55
C ILE A 284 0.95 5.14 10.43
N ALA A 285 -0.09 5.82 10.90
CA ALA A 285 -0.03 6.87 11.91
C ALA A 285 0.62 6.44 13.23
N THR A 286 0.60 5.13 13.56
CA THR A 286 1.17 4.58 14.79
C THR A 286 2.62 4.14 14.68
N LEU A 287 3.23 4.21 13.49
CA LEU A 287 4.68 3.97 13.39
C LEU A 287 5.41 4.96 14.29
N HIS A 288 6.50 4.53 14.92
CA HIS A 288 7.10 5.28 16.03
C HIS A 288 8.62 5.26 15.91
N ASP A 289 9.26 6.42 15.94
CA ASP A 289 10.72 6.55 15.72
C ASP A 289 11.56 6.23 16.97
N GLY A 290 10.91 6.15 18.12
CA GLY A 290 11.53 5.94 19.42
C GLY A 290 11.23 7.07 20.40
N GLU A 291 10.84 8.23 19.86
CA GLU A 291 10.50 9.45 20.59
C GLU A 291 9.03 9.85 20.37
N GLN A 292 8.54 9.80 19.13
CA GLN A 292 7.21 10.26 18.72
C GLN A 292 6.59 9.38 17.63
N PHE A 293 5.27 9.52 17.45
CA PHE A 293 4.55 8.84 16.39
C PHE A 293 4.72 9.54 15.03
N LEU A 294 4.62 8.79 13.94
CA LEU A 294 4.77 9.30 12.57
C LEU A 294 3.75 10.41 12.27
N VAL A 295 2.52 10.30 12.79
CA VAL A 295 1.47 11.32 12.65
C VAL A 295 1.83 12.66 13.30
N GLU A 296 2.76 12.69 14.25
CA GLU A 296 3.21 13.95 14.85
C GLU A 296 4.15 14.72 13.92
N ARG A 297 4.77 14.05 12.93
CA ARG A 297 5.69 14.65 11.96
C ARG A 297 5.05 14.94 10.60
N TYR A 298 4.22 14.03 10.11
CA TYR A 298 3.67 14.11 8.74
C TYR A 298 2.15 13.96 8.74
N SER A 299 1.49 14.65 7.82
CA SER A 299 0.12 14.31 7.43
C SER A 299 0.13 13.07 6.52
N LEU A 300 -0.81 12.14 6.72
CA LEU A 300 -0.73 10.78 6.18
C LEU A 300 -1.96 10.42 5.35
N GLY A 301 -1.74 9.82 4.18
CA GLY A 301 -2.80 9.28 3.32
C GLY A 301 -2.41 7.93 2.69
N LEU A 302 -3.40 7.17 2.23
CA LEU A 302 -3.22 5.93 1.48
C LEU A 302 -3.78 6.11 0.08
N LEU A 303 -3.07 5.65 -0.96
CA LEU A 303 -3.61 5.54 -2.31
C LEU A 303 -3.68 4.07 -2.71
N PRO A 304 -4.77 3.62 -3.36
CA PRO A 304 -4.75 2.34 -4.06
C PRO A 304 -3.66 2.33 -5.14
N SER A 305 -3.60 3.37 -5.96
CA SER A 305 -2.53 3.68 -6.90
C SER A 305 -2.62 5.15 -7.31
N ILE A 306 -1.58 5.69 -7.94
CA ILE A 306 -1.63 7.05 -8.50
C ILE A 306 -2.54 7.09 -9.72
N GLY A 307 -2.51 6.08 -10.59
CA GLY A 307 -3.32 6.02 -11.82
C GLY A 307 -4.83 5.96 -11.61
N LEU A 308 -5.28 5.73 -10.37
CA LEU A 308 -6.69 5.71 -9.99
C LEU A 308 -7.10 6.92 -9.14
N ALA A 309 -6.17 7.84 -8.83
CA ALA A 309 -6.43 9.00 -7.99
C ALA A 309 -6.57 10.29 -8.83
N ASP A 310 -7.54 11.12 -8.46
CA ASP A 310 -7.64 12.50 -8.96
C ASP A 310 -6.77 13.41 -8.09
N LEU A 311 -5.57 13.69 -8.60
CA LEU A 311 -4.54 14.49 -7.94
C LEU A 311 -4.69 16.01 -8.15
N ASP A 312 -5.82 16.51 -8.65
CA ASP A 312 -5.99 17.97 -8.76
C ASP A 312 -6.32 18.58 -7.38
N TYR A 313 -5.63 19.63 -6.96
CA TYR A 313 -5.90 20.29 -5.68
C TYR A 313 -7.25 20.99 -5.66
N ARG A 314 -8.07 20.76 -4.62
CA ARG A 314 -9.35 21.46 -4.42
C ARG A 314 -9.62 21.71 -2.93
N PRO A 315 -9.51 22.95 -2.42
CA PRO A 315 -9.73 23.26 -1.01
C PRO A 315 -11.16 22.93 -0.58
N LEU A 316 -11.33 22.49 0.68
CA LEU A 316 -12.62 22.08 1.23
C LEU A 316 -13.26 23.10 2.19
N GLY A 317 -12.55 24.13 2.64
CA GLY A 317 -13.00 25.01 3.74
C GLY A 317 -14.36 25.70 3.54
N ASP A 318 -14.85 25.83 2.30
CA ASP A 318 -16.15 26.40 1.94
C ASP A 318 -17.18 25.39 1.42
N ALA A 319 -16.84 24.10 1.44
CA ALA A 319 -17.71 23.02 0.96
C ALA A 319 -18.99 22.90 1.80
N SER A 320 -20.11 22.54 1.17
CA SER A 320 -21.29 22.09 1.91
C SER A 320 -21.20 20.60 2.26
N VAL A 321 -21.74 20.26 3.44
CA VAL A 321 -21.74 18.89 3.97
C VAL A 321 -23.14 18.28 3.88
N LEU A 322 -23.25 17.07 3.35
CA LEU A 322 -24.42 16.21 3.52
C LEU A 322 -24.08 15.15 4.57
N ALA A 323 -24.63 15.30 5.78
CA ALA A 323 -24.37 14.38 6.89
C ALA A 323 -25.56 13.46 7.11
N MET A 324 -25.36 12.15 7.06
CA MET A 324 -26.43 11.18 7.21
C MET A 324 -26.04 10.05 8.16
N GLY A 325 -26.98 9.54 8.94
CA GLY A 325 -26.67 8.41 9.81
C GLY A 325 -27.87 7.72 10.42
N ALA A 326 -27.60 6.62 11.12
CA ALA A 326 -28.59 5.92 11.93
C ALA A 326 -27.98 5.50 13.27
N ASP A 327 -28.74 5.66 14.34
CA ASP A 327 -28.35 5.26 15.69
C ASP A 327 -29.06 3.97 16.14
N THR A 328 -30.16 3.62 15.48
CA THR A 328 -31.00 2.47 15.83
C THR A 328 -31.07 1.46 14.68
N PHE A 329 -30.94 0.18 15.01
CA PHE A 329 -30.89 -0.91 14.04
C PHE A 329 -31.63 -2.14 14.53
N THR A 330 -32.22 -2.90 13.60
CA THR A 330 -32.91 -4.15 13.94
C THR A 330 -31.95 -5.29 14.29
N ASN A 331 -30.79 -5.36 13.61
CA ASN A 331 -29.85 -6.48 13.68
C ASN A 331 -28.42 -6.09 14.09
N HIS A 332 -28.24 -4.84 14.56
CA HIS A 332 -26.95 -4.31 14.99
C HIS A 332 -27.10 -3.58 16.32
N GLU A 333 -25.98 -3.45 17.05
CA GLU A 333 -25.95 -2.64 18.26
C GLU A 333 -26.26 -1.16 17.94
N PRO A 334 -26.97 -0.45 18.84
CA PRO A 334 -27.23 0.97 18.66
C PRO A 334 -25.94 1.80 18.70
N LEU A 335 -25.96 2.95 18.03
CA LEU A 335 -24.86 3.92 17.95
C LEU A 335 -25.32 5.30 18.49
N PRO A 336 -25.51 5.44 19.81
CA PRO A 336 -26.09 6.64 20.43
C PRO A 336 -25.29 7.92 20.21
N ALA A 337 -24.02 7.85 19.78
CA ALA A 337 -23.24 9.03 19.44
C ALA A 337 -23.56 9.61 18.06
N VAL A 338 -24.16 8.83 17.15
CA VAL A 338 -24.44 9.24 15.76
C VAL A 338 -25.29 10.52 15.67
N PRO A 339 -26.40 10.69 16.40
CA PRO A 339 -27.20 11.92 16.30
C PRO A 339 -26.41 13.17 16.69
N ILE A 340 -25.51 13.04 17.67
CA ILE A 340 -24.65 14.13 18.14
C ILE A 340 -23.57 14.45 17.11
N GLU A 341 -22.98 13.42 16.50
CA GLU A 341 -21.98 13.57 15.44
C GLU A 341 -22.58 14.33 14.25
N ILE A 342 -23.78 13.93 13.80
CA ILE A 342 -24.49 14.58 12.71
C ILE A 342 -24.85 16.04 13.04
N GLU A 343 -25.37 16.33 14.25
CA GLU A 343 -25.66 17.69 14.70
C GLU A 343 -24.39 18.55 14.76
N ALA A 344 -23.31 18.01 15.33
CA ALA A 344 -22.03 18.72 15.45
C ALA A 344 -21.50 19.13 14.08
N ILE A 345 -21.58 18.24 13.10
CA ILE A 345 -21.09 18.48 11.74
C ILE A 345 -22.01 19.45 11.00
N ALA A 346 -23.29 19.11 10.83
CA ALA A 346 -24.17 19.80 9.88
C ALA A 346 -24.84 21.07 10.42
N ASP A 347 -24.98 21.20 11.75
CA ASP A 347 -25.74 22.30 12.36
C ASP A 347 -24.84 23.30 13.11
N ARG A 348 -23.65 22.87 13.54
CA ARG A 348 -22.74 23.69 14.37
C ARG A 348 -21.45 24.08 13.66
N LEU A 349 -20.76 23.12 13.05
CA LEU A 349 -19.45 23.36 12.46
C LEU A 349 -19.58 23.79 10.99
N TRP A 350 -20.41 23.13 10.20
CA TRP A 350 -20.51 23.35 8.76
C TRP A 350 -21.91 23.76 8.33
N SER A 351 -22.02 24.38 7.15
CA SER A 351 -23.31 24.56 6.48
C SER A 351 -23.66 23.31 5.68
N GLY A 352 -24.86 22.77 5.86
CA GLY A 352 -25.21 21.52 5.23
C GLY A 352 -26.67 21.11 5.36
N GLN A 353 -26.89 19.84 5.08
CA GLN A 353 -28.16 19.16 5.31
C GLN A 353 -27.89 17.85 6.04
N SER A 354 -28.83 17.47 6.92
CA SER A 354 -28.74 16.24 7.69
C SER A 354 -29.93 15.31 7.49
N PHE A 355 -29.68 14.00 7.61
CA PHE A 355 -30.71 12.97 7.63
C PHE A 355 -30.39 11.92 8.70
N LEU A 356 -31.39 11.57 9.52
CA LEU A 356 -31.25 10.59 10.59
C LEU A 356 -32.28 9.47 10.43
N ASN A 357 -31.89 8.24 10.79
CA ASN A 357 -32.76 7.06 10.90
C ASN A 357 -33.64 6.83 9.67
N GLU A 358 -34.97 6.93 9.78
CA GLU A 358 -35.91 6.65 8.70
C GLU A 358 -35.68 7.50 7.44
N THR A 359 -34.99 8.63 7.60
CA THR A 359 -34.63 9.51 6.50
C THR A 359 -33.23 9.26 5.93
N PHE A 360 -32.40 8.45 6.61
CA PHE A 360 -31.10 8.00 6.12
C PHE A 360 -31.24 6.86 5.09
N THR A 361 -31.66 7.22 3.89
CA THR A 361 -31.87 6.30 2.76
C THR A 361 -31.06 6.72 1.54
N LEU A 362 -30.73 5.75 0.69
CA LEU A 362 -30.05 6.01 -0.59
C LEU A 362 -30.86 6.96 -1.49
N ALA A 363 -32.19 6.89 -1.43
CA ALA A 363 -33.07 7.77 -2.19
C ALA A 363 -32.95 9.23 -1.75
N ASN A 364 -32.95 9.50 -0.44
CA ASN A 364 -32.80 10.85 0.09
C ASN A 364 -31.40 11.42 -0.19
N LEU A 365 -30.35 10.58 -0.09
CA LEU A 365 -28.98 10.97 -0.48
C LEU A 365 -28.95 11.48 -1.92
N LYS A 366 -29.53 10.71 -2.86
CA LYS A 366 -29.59 11.10 -4.28
C LYS A 366 -30.41 12.35 -4.51
N SER A 367 -31.56 12.48 -3.86
CA SER A 367 -32.44 13.65 -4.00
C SER A 367 -31.71 14.92 -3.55
N ALA A 368 -31.16 14.91 -2.33
CA ALA A 368 -30.43 16.05 -1.78
C ALA A 368 -29.26 16.48 -2.67
N ARG A 369 -28.49 15.52 -3.20
CA ARG A 369 -27.36 15.81 -4.10
C ARG A 369 -27.77 16.28 -5.50
N SER A 370 -28.99 16.00 -5.92
CA SER A 370 -29.52 16.52 -7.19
C SER A 370 -30.01 17.97 -7.06
N GLU A 371 -30.40 18.39 -5.86
CA GLU A 371 -30.81 19.76 -5.55
C GLU A 371 -29.62 20.69 -5.33
N GLN A 372 -28.58 20.22 -4.65
CA GLN A 372 -27.35 20.99 -4.40
C GLN A 372 -26.08 20.13 -4.44
N PRO A 373 -24.96 20.67 -4.97
CA PRO A 373 -23.70 19.94 -5.02
C PRO A 373 -23.00 19.93 -3.66
N PHE A 374 -23.23 18.89 -2.87
CA PHE A 374 -22.43 18.62 -1.68
C PHE A 374 -21.06 18.07 -2.07
N ARG A 375 -19.98 18.76 -1.67
CA ARG A 375 -18.60 18.30 -1.92
C ARG A 375 -18.09 17.37 -0.81
N ILE A 376 -18.74 17.39 0.35
CA ILE A 376 -18.48 16.46 1.46
C ILE A 376 -19.75 15.66 1.73
N VAL A 377 -19.62 14.33 1.77
CA VAL A 377 -20.68 13.42 2.19
C VAL A 377 -20.19 12.65 3.41
N HIS A 378 -20.94 12.70 4.50
CA HIS A 378 -20.62 12.04 5.76
C HIS A 378 -21.69 10.99 6.07
N LEU A 379 -21.29 9.74 6.26
CA LEU A 379 -22.16 8.62 6.60
C LEU A 379 -21.73 8.00 7.94
N ALA A 380 -22.57 8.13 8.96
CA ALA A 380 -22.36 7.58 10.31
C ALA A 380 -23.33 6.43 10.59
N THR A 381 -22.82 5.20 10.59
CA THR A 381 -23.63 3.97 10.61
C THR A 381 -22.75 2.73 10.84
N HIS A 382 -23.29 1.52 10.68
CA HIS A 382 -22.48 0.30 10.56
C HIS A 382 -22.00 0.07 9.11
N GLY A 383 -20.80 -0.48 8.97
CA GLY A 383 -20.27 -0.97 7.71
C GLY A 383 -19.27 -2.10 7.91
N GLU A 384 -19.22 -3.05 6.98
CA GLU A 384 -18.42 -4.25 7.10
C GLU A 384 -17.70 -4.56 5.79
N PHE A 385 -16.37 -4.61 5.81
CA PHE A 385 -15.52 -5.08 4.72
C PHE A 385 -15.07 -6.51 5.00
N LYS A 386 -15.59 -7.44 4.19
CA LYS A 386 -15.32 -8.87 4.31
C LYS A 386 -14.34 -9.32 3.23
N PRO A 387 -13.59 -10.41 3.50
CA PRO A 387 -12.77 -11.07 2.48
C PRO A 387 -13.60 -11.55 1.29
N GLY A 388 -12.91 -11.84 0.20
CA GLY A 388 -13.52 -12.30 -1.04
C GLY A 388 -14.03 -11.16 -1.89
N ARG A 389 -15.17 -11.42 -2.52
CA ARG A 389 -15.75 -10.56 -3.54
C ARG A 389 -16.36 -9.28 -2.94
N PRO A 390 -16.40 -8.18 -3.69
CA PRO A 390 -16.93 -6.91 -3.19
C PRO A 390 -18.36 -7.02 -2.61
N GLU A 391 -19.23 -7.88 -3.17
CA GLU A 391 -20.61 -8.04 -2.68
C GLU A 391 -20.73 -8.57 -1.23
N ASN A 392 -19.66 -9.13 -0.67
CA ASN A 392 -19.62 -9.55 0.74
C ASN A 392 -19.54 -8.37 1.72
N SER A 393 -19.11 -7.21 1.23
CA SER A 393 -18.90 -6.00 2.01
C SER A 393 -20.05 -5.03 1.81
N TYR A 394 -20.45 -4.28 2.84
CA TYR A 394 -21.60 -3.36 2.76
C TYR A 394 -21.52 -2.18 3.73
N ILE A 395 -22.29 -1.13 3.40
CA ILE A 395 -22.67 -0.02 4.27
C ILE A 395 -24.16 -0.21 4.64
N GLN A 396 -24.49 -0.11 5.92
CA GLN A 396 -25.88 -0.17 6.39
C GLN A 396 -26.56 1.20 6.23
N PHE A 397 -27.50 1.31 5.31
CA PHE A 397 -28.50 2.39 5.30
C PHE A 397 -29.69 1.98 6.15
N TRP A 398 -30.60 2.90 6.48
CA TRP A 398 -31.78 2.54 7.27
C TRP A 398 -32.62 1.40 6.67
N ASP A 399 -32.79 1.42 5.36
CA ASP A 399 -33.73 0.56 4.64
C ASP A 399 -33.05 -0.62 3.91
N GLN A 400 -31.72 -0.62 3.78
CA GLN A 400 -30.99 -1.62 2.99
C GLN A 400 -29.50 -1.70 3.34
N HIS A 401 -28.87 -2.81 2.92
CA HIS A 401 -27.42 -2.87 2.77
C HIS A 401 -27.03 -2.41 1.37
N LEU A 402 -26.10 -1.44 1.28
CA LEU A 402 -25.45 -1.09 0.03
C LEU A 402 -24.10 -1.79 -0.05
N THR A 403 -23.99 -2.77 -0.94
CA THR A 403 -22.77 -3.58 -1.09
C THR A 403 -21.66 -2.83 -1.83
N LEU A 404 -20.40 -3.28 -1.68
CA LEU A 404 -19.23 -2.56 -2.22
C LEU A 404 -19.24 -2.45 -3.76
N ASP A 405 -19.66 -3.52 -4.45
CA ASP A 405 -19.87 -3.54 -5.91
C ASP A 405 -20.92 -2.53 -6.39
N ARG A 406 -21.80 -2.08 -5.49
CA ARG A 406 -22.88 -1.13 -5.75
C ARG A 406 -22.59 0.28 -5.22
N LEU A 407 -21.40 0.57 -4.68
CA LEU A 407 -21.10 1.92 -4.18
C LEU A 407 -21.20 3.01 -5.25
N SER A 408 -20.94 2.68 -6.51
CA SER A 408 -21.14 3.62 -7.63
C SER A 408 -22.60 4.11 -7.73
N GLU A 409 -23.56 3.35 -7.20
CA GLU A 409 -24.95 3.78 -7.12
C GLU A 409 -25.16 4.97 -6.20
N LEU A 410 -24.24 5.32 -5.30
CA LEU A 410 -24.31 6.57 -4.52
C LEU A 410 -24.27 7.81 -5.43
N GLY A 411 -23.73 7.67 -6.65
CA GLY A 411 -23.68 8.75 -7.65
C GLY A 411 -22.72 9.88 -7.25
N LEU A 412 -21.68 9.60 -6.46
CA LEU A 412 -20.84 10.62 -5.83
C LEU A 412 -19.89 11.33 -6.82
N SER A 413 -19.73 10.82 -8.04
CA SER A 413 -18.90 11.46 -9.07
C SER A 413 -19.58 12.63 -9.81
N LYS A 414 -20.92 12.74 -9.76
CA LYS A 414 -21.68 13.77 -10.48
C LYS A 414 -22.88 14.29 -9.67
N PRO A 415 -22.82 15.52 -9.14
CA PRO A 415 -21.64 16.40 -9.06
C PRO A 415 -20.51 15.77 -8.23
N GLN A 416 -19.25 16.09 -8.51
CA GLN A 416 -18.11 15.47 -7.82
C GLN A 416 -18.14 15.73 -6.30
N VAL A 417 -18.10 14.66 -5.52
CA VAL A 417 -17.78 14.66 -4.09
C VAL A 417 -16.27 14.52 -3.97
N ASP A 418 -15.68 15.44 -3.22
CA ASP A 418 -14.25 15.47 -2.98
C ASP A 418 -13.92 14.61 -1.75
N LEU A 419 -14.75 14.63 -0.71
CA LEU A 419 -14.55 13.83 0.50
C LEU A 419 -15.79 13.01 0.89
N LEU A 420 -15.64 11.69 0.90
CA LEU A 420 -16.57 10.77 1.57
C LEU A 420 -16.02 10.45 2.95
N VAL A 421 -16.78 10.67 4.02
CA VAL A 421 -16.45 10.19 5.36
C VAL A 421 -17.37 9.02 5.68
N LEU A 422 -16.79 7.84 5.82
CA LEU A 422 -17.48 6.66 6.34
C LEU A 422 -17.10 6.50 7.82
N SER A 423 -17.90 7.11 8.68
CA SER A 423 -17.87 6.93 10.13
C SER A 423 -18.53 5.60 10.52
N ALA A 424 -18.09 4.53 9.84
CA ALA A 424 -18.87 3.30 9.67
C ALA A 424 -18.06 2.16 9.03
N CYS A 425 -16.97 1.67 9.63
CA CYS A 425 -16.24 0.55 9.01
C CYS A 425 -15.65 -0.46 10.00
N ARG A 426 -15.79 -1.73 9.66
CA ARG A 426 -14.94 -2.82 10.13
C ARG A 426 -14.22 -3.41 8.92
N THR A 427 -12.89 -3.46 8.93
CA THR A 427 -12.16 -4.31 7.97
C THR A 427 -11.87 -5.69 8.53
N ALA A 428 -11.85 -6.70 7.66
CA ALA A 428 -11.33 -8.01 8.03
C ALA A 428 -9.80 -7.94 8.14
N LEU A 429 -9.33 -7.86 9.38
CA LEU A 429 -7.93 -7.65 9.69
C LEU A 429 -7.03 -8.74 9.09
N GLY A 430 -6.09 -8.32 8.24
CA GLY A 430 -5.03 -9.17 7.72
C GLY A 430 -5.47 -10.10 6.58
N ASP A 431 -6.63 -9.82 5.98
CA ASP A 431 -7.06 -10.48 4.75
C ASP A 431 -6.78 -9.58 3.54
N PRO A 432 -5.97 -10.03 2.55
CA PRO A 432 -5.61 -9.22 1.40
C PRO A 432 -6.80 -8.77 0.55
N GLU A 433 -7.88 -9.56 0.46
CA GLU A 433 -9.07 -9.22 -0.33
C GLU A 433 -9.92 -8.17 0.38
N ALA A 434 -10.05 -8.25 1.71
CA ALA A 434 -10.68 -7.18 2.49
C ALA A 434 -9.87 -5.88 2.45
N GLU A 435 -8.54 -5.98 2.41
CA GLU A 435 -7.63 -4.86 2.21
C GLU A 435 -7.80 -4.20 0.85
N MET A 436 -8.07 -4.97 -0.22
CA MET A 436 -8.44 -4.42 -1.54
C MET A 436 -9.76 -3.64 -1.46
N GLY A 437 -10.78 -4.19 -0.79
CA GLY A 437 -12.05 -3.49 -0.62
C GLY A 437 -11.92 -2.16 0.11
N PHE A 438 -11.10 -2.11 1.16
CA PHE A 438 -10.84 -0.88 1.91
C PHE A 438 -9.96 0.11 1.14
N ALA A 439 -8.82 -0.32 0.58
CA ALA A 439 -7.92 0.56 -0.17
C ALA A 439 -8.53 1.05 -1.49
N GLY A 440 -9.46 0.30 -2.06
CA GLY A 440 -10.22 0.68 -3.26
C GLY A 440 -11.46 1.52 -2.96
N LEU A 441 -11.74 1.88 -1.70
CA LEU A 441 -12.98 2.52 -1.28
C LEU A 441 -13.28 3.82 -2.04
N ALA A 442 -12.31 4.73 -2.12
CA ALA A 442 -12.48 6.01 -2.81
C ALA A 442 -12.80 5.81 -4.30
N VAL A 443 -12.11 4.87 -4.93
CA VAL A 443 -12.30 4.50 -6.34
C VAL A 443 -13.69 3.91 -6.56
N ALA A 444 -14.09 2.93 -5.72
CA ALA A 444 -15.40 2.28 -5.80
C ALA A 444 -16.56 3.28 -5.57
N ALA A 445 -16.36 4.25 -4.67
CA ALA A 445 -17.33 5.31 -4.39
C ALA A 445 -17.35 6.42 -5.47
N GLY A 446 -16.29 6.53 -6.28
CA GLY A 446 -16.14 7.58 -7.30
C GLY A 446 -15.87 8.96 -6.70
N VAL A 447 -15.14 9.03 -5.59
CA VAL A 447 -14.76 10.26 -4.88
C VAL A 447 -13.26 10.50 -4.96
N LYS A 448 -12.80 11.74 -4.72
CA LYS A 448 -11.36 12.02 -4.68
C LYS A 448 -10.71 11.34 -3.48
N SER A 449 -11.37 11.40 -2.33
CA SER A 449 -10.88 10.87 -1.08
C SER A 449 -12.01 10.25 -0.26
N ALA A 450 -11.72 9.15 0.42
CA ALA A 450 -12.59 8.51 1.38
C ALA A 450 -11.88 8.35 2.72
N LEU A 451 -12.45 8.87 3.80
CA LEU A 451 -12.01 8.63 5.17
C LEU A 451 -12.78 7.42 5.71
N GLY A 452 -12.07 6.38 6.14
CA GLY A 452 -12.69 5.16 6.67
C GLY A 452 -11.88 4.53 7.81
N SER A 453 -12.52 3.67 8.60
CA SER A 453 -11.89 3.03 9.75
C SER A 453 -11.24 1.68 9.44
N LEU A 454 -10.09 1.45 10.07
CA LEU A 454 -9.26 0.25 9.94
C LEU A 454 -9.77 -0.93 10.78
N TRP A 455 -10.50 -0.70 11.87
CA TRP A 455 -11.05 -1.73 12.75
C TRP A 455 -12.38 -1.30 13.38
N TYR A 456 -12.96 -2.16 14.22
CA TYR A 456 -14.12 -1.81 15.04
C TYR A 456 -13.81 -0.64 15.97
N VAL A 457 -14.33 0.52 15.58
CA VAL A 457 -14.21 1.76 16.33
C VAL A 457 -15.18 1.77 17.51
N ASN A 458 -14.83 2.58 18.50
CA ASN A 458 -15.68 2.86 19.64
C ASN A 458 -16.48 4.11 19.33
N ASP A 459 -17.80 4.04 19.54
CA ASP A 459 -18.75 5.10 19.20
C ASP A 459 -18.33 6.48 19.76
N GLU A 460 -18.00 6.53 21.05
CA GLU A 460 -17.59 7.79 21.70
C GLU A 460 -16.26 8.34 21.18
N GLY A 461 -15.28 7.46 20.95
CA GLY A 461 -14.00 7.85 20.37
C GLY A 461 -14.11 8.32 18.92
N THR A 462 -15.05 7.77 18.16
CA THR A 462 -15.36 8.22 16.80
C THR A 462 -15.98 9.61 16.82
N LEU A 463 -16.98 9.86 17.69
CA LEU A 463 -17.55 11.19 17.88
C LEU A 463 -16.45 12.22 18.24
N ALA A 464 -15.56 11.86 19.16
CA ALA A 464 -14.44 12.70 19.57
C ALA A 464 -13.51 13.05 18.39
N LEU A 465 -13.16 12.07 17.57
CA LEU A 465 -12.31 12.26 16.40
C LEU A 465 -13.01 13.09 15.32
N MET A 466 -14.27 12.77 14.98
CA MET A 466 -15.00 13.40 13.88
C MET A 466 -15.35 14.84 14.18
N ALA A 467 -15.82 15.16 15.39
CA ALA A 467 -16.07 16.54 15.80
C ALA A 467 -14.79 17.40 15.68
N ASN A 468 -13.65 16.87 16.12
CA ASN A 468 -12.38 17.58 16.05
C ASN A 468 -11.84 17.68 14.61
N PHE A 469 -11.97 16.62 13.82
CA PHE A 469 -11.63 16.60 12.39
C PHE A 469 -12.38 17.67 11.60
N TYR A 470 -13.71 17.73 11.74
CA TYR A 470 -14.53 18.71 11.02
C TYR A 470 -14.26 20.15 11.47
N HIS A 471 -13.96 20.38 12.75
CA HIS A 471 -13.56 21.70 13.23
C HIS A 471 -12.28 22.18 12.55
N ARG A 472 -11.27 21.32 12.50
CA ARG A 472 -9.96 21.64 11.91
C ARG A 472 -10.01 21.75 10.39
N LEU A 473 -10.87 20.96 9.75
CA LEU A 473 -11.07 20.98 8.30
C LEU A 473 -11.52 22.34 7.77
N GLN A 474 -12.13 23.19 8.60
CA GLN A 474 -12.52 24.55 8.21
C GLN A 474 -11.31 25.46 7.92
N GLN A 475 -10.16 25.15 8.52
CA GLN A 475 -8.95 25.97 8.49
C GLN A 475 -7.79 25.27 7.78
N ALA A 476 -7.76 23.93 7.81
CA ALA A 476 -6.69 23.15 7.22
C ALA A 476 -6.71 23.25 5.68
N PRO A 477 -5.54 23.31 5.03
CA PRO A 477 -5.46 23.38 3.57
C PRO A 477 -5.90 22.08 2.88
N MET A 478 -5.84 20.95 3.60
CA MET A 478 -6.12 19.59 3.09
C MET A 478 -6.77 18.72 4.17
N ALA A 479 -7.59 17.75 3.77
CA ALA A 479 -8.26 16.85 4.70
C ALA A 479 -7.30 16.00 5.54
N VAL A 480 -6.19 15.53 4.96
CA VAL A 480 -5.16 14.77 5.71
C VAL A 480 -4.49 15.58 6.83
N VAL A 481 -4.40 16.91 6.68
CA VAL A 481 -3.85 17.79 7.71
C VAL A 481 -4.85 17.95 8.86
N ALA A 482 -6.13 18.17 8.54
CA ALA A 482 -7.18 18.20 9.56
C ALA A 482 -7.27 16.89 10.35
N LEU A 483 -7.12 15.74 9.66
CA LEU A 483 -7.07 14.44 10.31
C LEU A 483 -5.85 14.31 11.22
N GLN A 484 -4.66 14.63 10.71
CA GLN A 484 -3.41 14.59 11.49
C GLN A 484 -3.55 15.39 12.79
N GLU A 485 -3.99 16.64 12.69
CA GLU A 485 -4.14 17.52 13.85
C GLU A 485 -5.17 16.98 14.86
N ALA A 486 -6.29 16.42 14.40
CA ALA A 486 -7.27 15.79 15.27
C ALA A 486 -6.70 14.54 15.98
N GLN A 487 -5.93 13.74 15.26
CA GLN A 487 -5.24 12.58 15.82
C GLN A 487 -4.21 12.98 16.88
N VAL A 488 -3.43 14.03 16.61
CA VAL A 488 -2.43 14.56 17.55
C VAL A 488 -3.07 15.15 18.80
N ALA A 489 -4.19 15.88 18.67
CA ALA A 489 -4.92 16.43 19.82
C ALA A 489 -5.43 15.30 20.75
N MET A 490 -6.01 14.24 20.18
CA MET A 490 -6.43 13.07 20.93
C MET A 490 -5.23 12.37 21.58
N LEU A 491 -4.15 12.11 20.83
CA LEU A 491 -2.92 11.50 21.32
C LEU A 491 -2.35 12.24 22.55
N ARG A 492 -2.38 13.58 22.53
CA ARG A 492 -1.90 14.43 23.63
C ARG A 492 -2.84 14.47 24.85
N GLY A 493 -3.98 13.80 24.77
CA GLY A 493 -5.00 13.80 25.84
C GLY A 493 -5.77 15.11 25.94
N GLU A 494 -5.75 15.93 24.88
CA GLU A 494 -6.47 17.21 24.83
C GLU A 494 -7.95 17.02 24.50
N VAL A 495 -8.32 15.83 24.03
CA VAL A 495 -9.70 15.43 23.72
C VAL A 495 -10.12 14.30 24.64
N TYR A 496 -11.14 14.53 25.47
CA TYR A 496 -11.60 13.60 26.49
C TYR A 496 -13.08 13.85 26.84
N MET A 497 -13.71 12.89 27.53
CA MET A 497 -15.04 13.08 28.12
C MET A 497 -14.92 13.29 29.63
N GLU A 498 -15.59 14.31 30.14
CA GLU A 498 -15.61 14.67 31.56
C GLU A 498 -16.95 15.32 31.91
N ASP A 499 -17.57 14.89 33.01
CA ASP A 499 -18.83 15.46 33.53
C ASP A 499 -19.92 15.54 32.43
N GLY A 500 -20.07 14.45 31.67
CA GLY A 500 -21.11 14.33 30.64
C GLY A 500 -20.92 15.22 29.41
N ALA A 501 -19.72 15.75 29.19
CA ALA A 501 -19.39 16.52 28.00
C ALA A 501 -18.15 15.99 27.30
N LEU A 502 -18.11 16.12 25.98
CA LEU A 502 -16.90 16.00 25.18
C LEU A 502 -16.13 17.33 25.26
N VAL A 503 -14.89 17.27 25.71
CA VAL A 503 -13.97 18.40 25.84
C VAL A 503 -12.89 18.27 24.77
N SER A 504 -12.58 19.38 24.10
CA SER A 504 -11.48 19.52 23.16
C SER A 504 -10.83 20.90 23.32
N PRO A 505 -9.67 21.18 22.69
CA PRO A 505 -9.10 22.53 22.64
C PRO A 505 -10.08 23.59 22.13
N ASP A 506 -11.07 23.16 21.34
CA ASP A 506 -11.95 24.04 20.57
C ASP A 506 -13.30 24.28 21.27
N GLY A 507 -13.60 23.53 22.32
CA GLY A 507 -14.81 23.76 23.12
C GLY A 507 -15.26 22.57 23.98
N ARG A 508 -16.46 22.74 24.53
CA ARG A 508 -17.13 21.74 25.37
C ARG A 508 -18.53 21.48 24.83
N TRP A 509 -18.83 20.22 24.53
CA TRP A 509 -20.12 19.79 23.98
C TRP A 509 -20.82 18.85 24.95
N GLN A 510 -22.03 19.22 25.37
CA GLN A 510 -22.84 18.38 26.24
C GLN A 510 -23.31 17.13 25.49
N LEU A 511 -23.18 15.98 26.14
CA LEU A 511 -23.59 14.68 25.60
C LEU A 511 -24.99 14.31 26.14
N PRO A 512 -25.78 13.55 25.37
CA PRO A 512 -27.06 13.02 25.82
C PRO A 512 -26.83 11.98 26.93
N SER A 513 -27.88 11.75 27.72
CA SER A 513 -27.89 10.89 28.91
C SER A 513 -27.22 9.53 28.71
N GLU A 514 -27.46 8.91 27.55
CA GLU A 514 -26.98 7.60 27.14
C GLU A 514 -25.45 7.53 27.12
N LEU A 515 -24.79 8.63 26.72
CA LEU A 515 -23.34 8.74 26.75
C LEU A 515 -22.80 9.25 28.09
N VAL A 516 -23.59 10.03 28.84
CA VAL A 516 -23.21 10.47 30.20
C VAL A 516 -23.02 9.27 31.13
N GLU A 517 -23.84 8.22 30.97
CA GLU A 517 -23.73 6.98 31.76
C GLU A 517 -22.41 6.23 31.54
N LEU A 518 -21.69 6.50 30.44
CA LEU A 518 -20.41 5.87 30.13
C LEU A 518 -19.25 6.43 30.96
N GLY A 519 -19.47 7.54 31.68
CA GLY A 519 -18.52 8.20 32.56
C GLY A 519 -17.35 8.85 31.80
N ASP A 520 -16.37 9.33 32.57
CA ASP A 520 -15.19 9.99 32.02
C ASP A 520 -14.38 9.04 31.14
N ARG A 521 -13.90 9.54 30.00
CA ARG A 521 -13.10 8.77 29.04
C ARG A 521 -11.92 9.57 28.56
N ASP A 522 -10.79 8.88 28.42
CA ASP A 522 -9.56 9.41 27.86
C ASP A 522 -9.26 8.67 26.55
N PHE A 523 -9.09 9.45 25.49
CA PHE A 523 -8.92 8.98 24.12
C PHE A 523 -7.46 9.01 23.62
N SER A 524 -6.48 9.20 24.50
CA SER A 524 -5.04 9.24 24.16
C SER A 524 -4.47 7.91 23.64
N HIS A 525 -5.16 6.80 23.90
CA HIS A 525 -4.70 5.49 23.40
C HIS A 525 -4.81 5.40 21.87
N PRO A 526 -3.80 4.86 21.16
CA PRO A 526 -3.79 4.74 19.69
C PRO A 526 -5.04 4.08 19.09
N TYR A 527 -5.65 3.16 19.82
CA TYR A 527 -6.95 2.56 19.45
C TYR A 527 -7.98 3.58 18.95
N TYR A 528 -8.03 4.77 19.55
CA TYR A 528 -9.01 5.80 19.21
C TYR A 528 -8.52 6.63 18.02
N TRP A 529 -7.40 7.35 18.19
CA TRP A 529 -6.95 8.32 17.19
C TRP A 529 -6.42 7.67 15.90
N SER A 530 -5.80 6.49 15.96
CA SER A 530 -5.23 5.84 14.76
C SER A 530 -6.20 4.96 13.99
N SER A 531 -7.48 4.97 14.36
CA SER A 531 -8.48 4.05 13.81
C SER A 531 -8.96 4.44 12.42
N PHE A 532 -8.79 5.69 11.99
CA PHE A 532 -9.19 6.18 10.68
C PHE A 532 -7.98 6.54 9.82
N THR A 533 -8.10 6.29 8.52
CA THR A 533 -7.15 6.74 7.51
C THR A 533 -7.88 7.25 6.28
N LEU A 534 -7.28 8.25 5.65
CA LEU A 534 -7.77 8.78 4.38
C LEU A 534 -7.22 7.92 3.23
N VAL A 535 -8.10 7.51 2.32
CA VAL A 535 -7.82 6.70 1.15
C VAL A 535 -8.17 7.50 -0.11
N GLY A 536 -7.30 7.54 -1.11
CA GLY A 536 -7.44 8.36 -2.31
C GLY A 536 -6.50 9.57 -2.30
N SER A 537 -6.83 10.61 -3.07
CA SER A 537 -6.00 11.82 -3.13
C SER A 537 -5.93 12.48 -1.75
N PRO A 538 -4.75 12.87 -1.25
CA PRO A 538 -4.64 13.47 0.07
C PRO A 538 -4.93 14.99 0.11
N TRP A 539 -5.19 15.64 -1.04
CA TRP A 539 -5.32 17.10 -1.16
C TRP A 539 -6.53 17.59 -1.95
#